data_AF-A0A7G8IMX1-F1
#
_entry.id   AF-A0A7G8IMX1-F1
#
_cell.length_a   1.000
_cell.length_b   1.000
_cell.length_c   1.000
_cell.angle_alpha   90.00
_cell.angle_beta   90.00
_cell.angle_gamma   90.00
#
_symmetry.space_group_name_H-M   'P 1'
#
loop_
_entity.id
_entity.type
_entity.pdbx_description
1 polymer ?
#
loop_
_entity_poly.entity_id
_entity_poly.type
_entity_poly.pdbx_seq_one_letter_code
_entity_poly.pdbx_strand_id
1 'polypeptide(L)' 'MQLNLSQQFESESLKRMIDSTTDVHELQSLARELADLYLRQRAATAWVVSER' A
#
# COMPACT_ATOMS: atom_id res chain seq x y z
N MET A 1 -15.00 2.54 -5.58
CA MET A 1 -15.06 1.09 -5.29
C MET A 1 -15.17 0.93 -3.78
N GLN A 2 -16.19 0.26 -3.27
CA GLN A 2 -16.25 -0.11 -1.85
C GLN A 2 -15.35 -1.33 -1.62
N LEU A 3 -14.53 -1.28 -0.58
CA LEU A 3 -13.75 -2.43 -0.12
C LEU A 3 -14.72 -3.50 0.41
N ASN A 4 -14.51 -4.76 0.01
CA ASN A 4 -15.24 -5.88 0.61
C ASN A 4 -14.81 -6.10 2.07
N LEU A 5 -15.57 -6.89 2.82
CA LEU A 5 -15.33 -7.10 4.26
C LEU A 5 -13.91 -7.61 4.56
N SER A 6 -13.39 -8.54 3.76
CA SER A 6 -12.03 -9.07 3.92
C SER A 6 -10.97 -7.99 3.71
N GLN A 7 -11.13 -7.16 2.68
CA GLN A 7 -10.24 -6.03 2.39
C GLN A 7 -10.29 -4.96 3.49
N GLN A 8 -11.44 -4.76 4.14
CA GLN A 8 -11.55 -3.87 5.28
C GLN A 8 -10.76 -4.39 6.48
N PHE A 9 -10.82 -5.70 6.78
CA PHE A 9 -10.02 -6.29 7.85
C PHE A 9 -8.52 -6.20 7.58
N GLU A 10 -8.08 -6.46 6.34
CA GLU A 10 -6.67 -6.30 5.94
C GLU A 10 -6.20 -4.85 6.12
N SER A 11 -7.02 -3.88 5.70
CA SER A 11 -6.74 -2.46 5.88
C SER A 11 -6.55 -2.09 7.36
N GLU A 12 -7.45 -2.56 8.23
CA GLU A 12 -7.34 -2.32 9.67
C GLU A 12 -6.13 -3.04 10.31
N SER A 13 -5.75 -4.21 9.79
CA SER A 13 -4.56 -4.93 10.23
C SER A 13 -3.27 -4.15 9.91
N LEU A 14 -3.18 -3.65 8.67
CA LEU A 14 -2.04 -2.83 8.23
C LEU A 14 -1.92 -1.53 9.05
N LYS A 15 -3.05 -0.85 9.30
CA LYS A 15 -3.07 0.35 10.15
C LYS A 15 -2.54 0.07 11.55
N ARG A 16 -3.03 -0.99 12.21
CA ARG A 16 -2.54 -1.36 13.55
C ARG A 16 -1.05 -1.67 13.58
N MET A 17 -0.53 -2.32 12.54
CA MET A 17 0.89 -2.62 12.45
C MET A 17 1.73 -1.33 12.35
N ILE A 18 1.29 -0.37 11.53
CA ILE A 18 1.90 0.96 11.42
C ILE A 18 1.85 1.71 12.76
N ASP A 19 0.70 1.73 13.41
CA ASP A 19 0.52 2.46 14.68
C ASP A 19 1.32 1.85 15.84
N SER A 20 1.59 0.53 15.76
CA SER A 20 2.36 -0.18 16.77
C SER A 20 3.88 -0.08 16.62
N THR A 21 4.38 0.28 15.43
CA THR A 21 5.84 0.40 15.25
C THR A 21 6.32 1.72 15.83
N THR A 22 7.37 1.62 16.65
CA THR A 22 8.02 2.75 17.32
C THR A 22 9.45 2.94 16.83
N ASP A 23 9.91 2.06 15.94
CA ASP A 23 11.22 2.15 15.31
C ASP A 23 11.13 3.03 14.05
N VAL A 24 11.82 4.16 14.10
CA VAL A 24 11.88 5.11 12.98
C VAL A 24 12.49 4.48 11.73
N HIS A 25 13.45 3.57 11.87
CA HIS A 25 14.06 2.88 10.72
C HIS A 25 13.07 1.92 10.06
N GLU A 26 12.27 1.19 10.85
CA GLU A 26 11.22 0.31 10.35
C GLU A 26 10.13 1.11 9.61
N LEU A 27 9.69 2.24 10.19
CA LEU A 27 8.76 3.16 9.54
C LEU A 27 9.29 3.70 8.20
N GLN A 28 10.57 4.09 8.15
CA GLN A 28 11.19 4.56 6.92
C GLN A 28 11.28 3.47 5.85
N SER A 29 11.55 2.23 6.25
CA SER A 29 11.54 1.07 5.33
C SER A 29 10.15 0.82 4.77
N LEU A 30 9.13 0.75 5.64
CA LEU A 30 7.74 0.52 5.24
C LEU A 30 7.23 1.64 4.32
N ALA A 31 7.55 2.90 4.62
CA ALA A 31 7.19 4.04 3.77
C ALA A 31 7.81 3.93 2.37
N ARG A 32 9.05 3.44 2.28
CA ARG A 32 9.74 3.24 1.00
C ARG A 32 9.10 2.12 0.19
N GLU A 33 8.73 1.00 0.83
CA GLU A 33 8.02 -0.11 0.17
C GLU A 33 6.65 0.33 -0.36
N LEU A 34 5.89 1.08 0.44
CA LEU A 34 4.60 1.63 0.02
C LEU A 34 4.74 2.58 -1.18
N ALA A 35 5.77 3.43 -1.17
CA ALA A 35 6.03 4.34 -2.29
C ALA A 35 6.38 3.59 -3.58
N ASP A 36 7.20 2.53 -3.49
CA ASP A 36 7.55 1.68 -4.64
C ASP A 36 6.31 0.94 -5.18
N LEU A 37 5.50 0.37 -4.30
CA LEU A 37 4.26 -0.31 -4.69
C LEU A 37 3.28 0.63 -5.40
N TYR A 38 3.10 1.84 -4.88
CA TYR A 38 2.26 2.87 -5.51
C TYR A 38 2.76 3.23 -6.92
N LEU A 39 4.07 3.46 -7.08
CA LEU A 39 4.66 3.79 -8.37
C LEU A 39 4.51 2.65 -9.37
N ARG A 40 4.72 1.40 -8.93
CA ARG A 40 4.51 0.21 -9.77
C ARG A 40 3.06 0.07 -10.21
N GLN A 41 2.11 0.24 -9.30
CA GLN A 41 0.68 0.19 -9.64
C GLN A 41 0.31 1.28 -10.64
N ARG A 42 0.81 2.50 -10.44
CA ARG A 42 0.58 3.62 -11.36
C ARG A 42 1.18 3.34 -12.74
N ALA A 43 2.40 2.82 -12.81
CA ALA A 43 3.06 2.46 -14.07
C ALA A 43 2.31 1.33 -14.79
N ALA A 44 1.91 0.27 -14.08
CA ALA A 44 1.12 -0.83 -14.64
C ALA A 44 -0.24 -0.34 -15.16
N THR A 45 -0.91 0.55 -14.43
CA THR A 45 -2.19 1.15 -14.86
C THR A 45 -2.00 2.00 -16.10
N ALA A 46 -0.96 2.83 -16.14
CA ALA A 46 -0.63 3.65 -17.31
C ALA A 46 -0.35 2.78 -18.55
N TRP A 47 0.39 1.69 -18.38
CA TRP A 47 0.67 0.73 -19.45
C TRP A 47 -0.62 0.09 -19.99
N VAL A 48 -1.49 -0.42 -19.10
CA VAL A 48 -2.78 -1.00 -19.50
C VAL A 48 -3.67 0.00 -20.24
N VAL A 49 -3.63 1.29 -19.86
CA VAL A 49 -4.38 2.35 -20.55
C VAL A 49 -3.76 2.70 -21.91
N SER A 50 -2.43 2.68 -22.04
CA SER A 50 -1.75 2.93 -23.33
C SER A 50 -1.79 1.77 -24.32
N GLU A 51 -1.96 0.54 -23.83
CA GLU A 51 -2.08 -0.69 -24.65
C GLU A 51 -3.52 -0.91 -25.17
N ARG A 52 -4.44 0.03 -24.89
CA ARG A 52 -5.84 0.05 -25.33
C ARG A 52 -6.06 1.05 -26.46
#